data_AF-A0A6I1DYZ9-F1
#
_entry.id   AF-A0A6I1DYZ9-F1
#
_cell.length_a   1.000
_cell.length_b   1.000
_cell.length_c   1.000
_cell.angle_alpha   90.00
_cell.angle_beta   90.00
_cell.angle_gamma   90.00
#
_symmetry.space_group_name_H-M   'P 1'
#
loop_
_entity.id
_entity.type
_entity.pdbx_description
1 polymer ?
#
loop_
_entity_poly.entity_id
_entity_poly.type
_entity_poly.pdbx_seq_one_letter_code
_entity_poly.pdbx_strand_id
1 'polypeptide(L)'
;MNNLKFALMLMCIGVLVVSCSNDDSEVVEPVVLDAGTLSGGPFTFTVDGTPDMVSGITLDASGLVGGNSGFVITDDSDMILGLPSTLEALEGVDFDGAGVGVCFIYHVVYEDGLQGLEAGMSLNDLSGEYDLSNSIMVTRGANPSASFTVTIENVITPKAYFSTGATAGIPPGESVEYSFNAGIGHYLNFATMLGQSNDLFFAPYENGIQLYDENGVAKTGDVTYLVALWDAGTEVNEEPGVGPNQAPRQPEPNTGMDENGTVELIENISDGFTYPEVDSMIKVELSHDGGTEFTLIIHNISNECSLVSPFAPGAWVVHGADKTPFFEEGISASEGLERMAEDGNNAIAVMELDENSGYVSPFAPGAYGINNPVFEEGMASTEAFEALAEDANPSGYENIFNTPVGAAGPGPIFPGDSFSFEFTAENGDMLSFASMLGQSNDWVVGTEGIALFENGTPISGDITLELSIYDSGTEVDQYPGAGADQAPRQSGPDTGAEENGLVAEETEIADNVPSIEHLVRVTITVN
;
A
#
# COMPACT_ATOMS: atom_id res chain seq x y z
N MET A 1 95.19 37.45 42.65
CA MET A 1 94.75 37.13 41.29
C MET A 1 93.38 37.76 41.12
N ASN A 2 93.36 39.08 40.95
CA ASN A 2 93.16 39.83 39.68
C ASN A 2 91.67 39.93 39.33
N ASN A 3 91.01 41.07 39.15
CA ASN A 3 91.28 42.51 39.34
C ASN A 3 89.88 43.15 39.16
N LEU A 4 89.38 43.97 40.10
CA LEU A 4 89.49 45.44 40.08
C LEU A 4 88.69 46.07 38.91
N LYS A 5 87.60 46.82 39.14
CA LYS A 5 87.52 48.30 39.40
C LYS A 5 86.01 48.66 39.28
N PHE A 6 85.38 49.68 39.88
CA PHE A 6 85.75 50.91 40.60
C PHE A 6 84.43 51.39 41.27
N ALA A 7 84.40 51.76 42.57
CA ALA A 7 84.40 53.15 43.05
C ALA A 7 83.20 53.99 42.51
N LEU A 8 82.44 54.75 43.30
CA LEU A 8 82.92 55.72 44.28
C LEU A 8 81.75 56.31 45.10
N MET A 9 82.01 56.50 46.39
CA MET A 9 81.56 57.58 47.29
C MET A 9 80.16 57.62 47.90
N LEU A 10 80.18 57.25 49.18
CA LEU A 10 79.34 57.70 50.29
C LEU A 10 79.89 59.05 50.82
N MET A 11 79.05 60.08 51.00
CA MET A 11 79.09 60.92 52.20
C MET A 11 77.89 61.89 52.31
N CYS A 12 77.15 61.67 53.41
CA CYS A 12 76.57 62.65 54.35
C CYS A 12 75.72 63.82 53.82
N ILE A 13 74.50 63.93 54.36
CA ILE A 13 74.15 64.85 55.46
C ILE A 13 72.65 64.69 55.74
N GLY A 14 72.30 64.38 56.99
CA GLY A 14 70.93 64.39 57.45
C GLY A 14 70.46 65.82 57.74
N VAL A 15 69.28 66.16 57.25
CA VAL A 15 68.48 67.29 57.75
C VAL A 15 67.03 66.81 57.83
N LEU A 16 66.48 66.82 59.05
CA LEU A 16 65.06 66.66 59.33
C LEU A 16 64.32 67.93 58.90
N VAL A 17 63.37 67.80 57.97
CA VAL A 17 62.30 68.79 57.75
C VAL A 17 60.99 68.03 57.54
N VAL A 18 60.04 68.24 58.44
CA VAL A 18 58.63 67.85 58.24
C VAL A 18 58.01 68.89 57.32
N SER A 19 57.41 68.45 56.20
CA SER A 19 56.60 69.29 55.32
C SER A 19 55.38 68.49 54.84
N CYS A 20 54.21 69.11 54.94
CA CYS A 20 52.91 68.57 54.55
C CYS A 20 52.68 68.64 53.04
N SER A 21 51.87 67.67 52.57
CA SER A 21 50.90 67.69 51.46
C SER A 21 51.34 68.28 50.12
N ASN A 22 51.52 67.42 49.13
CA ASN A 22 51.16 67.71 47.75
C ASN A 22 50.37 66.51 47.21
N ASP A 23 49.21 66.80 46.63
CA ASP A 23 48.39 65.90 45.81
C ASP A 23 49.25 65.31 44.69
N ASP A 24 49.54 64.00 44.78
CA ASP A 24 49.75 63.21 43.58
C ASP A 24 48.36 62.77 43.12
N SER A 25 47.82 63.50 42.16
CA SER A 25 46.78 62.99 41.29
C SER A 25 47.35 61.75 40.59
N GLU A 26 47.01 60.56 41.10
CA GLU A 26 47.21 59.32 40.38
C GLU A 26 46.52 59.47 39.03
N VAL A 27 47.33 59.51 37.97
CA VAL A 27 46.84 59.27 36.62
C VAL A 27 46.46 57.79 36.60
N VAL A 28 45.19 57.50 36.87
CA VAL A 28 44.60 56.19 36.63
C VAL A 28 44.68 55.98 35.12
N GLU A 29 45.55 55.08 34.68
CA GLU A 29 45.53 54.59 33.30
C GLU A 29 44.09 54.09 33.03
N PRO A 30 43.43 54.51 31.94
CA PRO A 30 42.07 54.06 31.66
C PRO A 30 42.08 52.53 31.56
N VAL A 31 41.21 51.88 32.33
CA VAL A 31 40.99 50.44 32.24
C VAL A 31 40.44 50.16 30.85
N VAL A 32 41.23 49.53 29.99
CA VAL A 32 40.75 49.07 28.68
C VAL A 32 39.96 47.80 28.92
N LEU A 33 38.66 47.84 28.62
CA LEU A 33 37.80 46.67 28.68
C LEU A 33 38.26 45.64 27.64
N ASP A 34 38.11 44.37 27.97
CA ASP A 34 38.46 43.25 27.10
C ASP A 34 37.36 42.19 27.24
N ALA A 35 36.63 41.97 26.14
CA ALA A 35 35.55 41.00 26.06
C ALA A 35 36.05 39.57 25.80
N GLY A 36 37.35 39.34 25.69
CA GLY A 36 37.92 38.04 25.38
C GLY A 36 37.66 37.62 23.93
N THR A 37 37.87 36.34 23.65
CA THR A 37 37.72 35.76 22.31
C THR A 37 36.80 34.55 22.35
N LEU A 38 35.80 34.54 21.45
CA LEU A 38 34.94 33.39 21.24
C LEU A 38 35.58 32.41 20.26
N SER A 39 35.50 31.13 20.59
CA SER A 39 35.88 30.01 19.72
C SER A 39 34.75 28.99 19.64
N GLY A 40 34.65 28.31 18.49
CA GLY A 40 33.50 27.51 18.11
C GLY A 40 32.93 27.98 16.77
N GLY A 41 31.96 27.24 16.23
CA GLY A 41 31.30 27.56 14.96
C GLY A 41 32.23 27.64 13.73
N PRO A 42 31.77 28.24 12.61
CA PRO A 42 30.41 28.73 12.40
C PRO A 42 29.38 27.60 12.53
N PHE A 43 28.17 27.95 12.93
CA PHE A 43 27.07 26.99 13.05
C PHE A 43 26.13 27.08 11.85
N THR A 44 25.52 25.96 11.48
CA THR A 44 24.53 25.89 10.40
C THR A 44 23.37 25.02 10.86
N PHE A 45 22.17 25.56 10.70
CA PHE A 45 20.90 24.99 11.13
C PHE A 45 19.89 25.04 9.99
N THR A 46 18.89 24.17 10.04
CA THR A 46 17.76 24.17 9.12
C THR A 46 16.54 24.57 9.93
N VAL A 47 15.81 25.59 9.46
CA VAL A 47 14.57 25.98 10.13
C VAL A 47 13.49 24.97 9.75
N ASP A 48 13.29 23.96 10.57
CA ASP A 48 12.37 22.82 10.39
C ASP A 48 11.36 22.65 11.53
N GLY A 49 11.36 23.55 12.52
CA GLY A 49 10.48 23.50 13.68
C GLY A 49 11.01 22.68 14.85
N THR A 50 12.14 21.98 14.69
CA THR A 50 12.86 21.32 15.78
C THR A 50 13.80 22.32 16.45
N PRO A 51 13.83 22.42 17.79
CA PRO A 51 14.74 23.34 18.46
C PRO A 51 16.21 23.08 18.14
N ASP A 52 16.89 24.12 17.66
CA ASP A 52 18.28 24.07 17.20
C ASP A 52 19.19 24.89 18.12
N MET A 53 19.98 24.23 18.95
CA MET A 53 20.91 24.90 19.87
C MET A 53 22.36 24.79 19.42
N VAL A 54 23.13 25.87 19.61
CA VAL A 54 24.59 25.82 19.49
C VAL A 54 25.18 24.99 20.63
N SER A 55 26.26 24.26 20.34
CA SER A 55 27.02 23.52 21.35
C SER A 55 28.52 23.61 21.09
N GLY A 56 29.32 23.56 22.16
CA GLY A 56 30.78 23.56 22.07
C GLY A 56 31.38 24.94 21.80
N ILE A 57 30.60 26.00 22.03
CA ILE A 57 31.12 27.36 22.05
C ILE A 57 31.93 27.57 23.33
N THR A 58 33.07 28.26 23.22
CA THR A 58 33.95 28.56 24.36
C THR A 58 34.38 30.01 24.36
N LEU A 59 34.60 30.56 25.55
CA LEU A 59 35.14 31.90 25.77
C LEU A 59 36.53 31.81 26.41
N ASP A 60 37.55 32.34 25.74
CA ASP A 60 38.85 32.58 26.36
C ASP A 60 38.77 33.85 27.22
N ALA A 61 38.63 33.66 28.52
CA ALA A 61 38.53 34.72 29.52
C ALA A 61 39.88 35.10 30.16
N SER A 62 41.01 34.61 29.63
CA SER A 62 42.33 34.84 30.24
C SER A 62 42.75 36.32 30.28
N GLY A 63 42.19 37.13 29.39
CA GLY A 63 42.38 38.58 29.32
C GLY A 63 41.16 39.42 29.72
N LEU A 64 40.06 38.81 30.18
CA LEU A 64 38.78 39.51 30.38
C LEU A 64 38.88 40.64 31.42
N VAL A 65 38.48 41.86 31.04
CA VAL A 65 38.50 43.04 31.91
C VAL A 65 37.17 43.80 31.82
N GLY A 66 36.41 43.88 32.92
CA GLY A 66 35.25 44.75 33.12
C GLY A 66 34.31 44.28 34.25
N GLY A 67 33.36 45.14 34.62
CA GLY A 67 32.44 44.96 35.76
C GLY A 67 31.23 44.08 35.48
N ASN A 68 30.69 44.11 34.25
CA ASN A 68 29.55 43.30 33.80
C ASN A 68 29.89 42.56 32.49
N SER A 69 29.28 41.39 32.26
CA SER A 69 29.49 40.60 31.04
C SER A 69 28.27 39.76 30.66
N GLY A 70 28.18 39.37 29.40
CA GLY A 70 27.13 38.51 28.86
C GLY A 70 27.35 38.25 27.37
N PHE A 71 26.35 37.66 26.71
CA PHE A 71 26.37 37.39 25.29
C PHE A 71 25.34 38.26 24.56
N VAL A 72 25.62 38.57 23.31
CA VAL A 72 24.72 39.31 22.43
C VAL A 72 24.54 38.50 21.16
N ILE A 73 23.29 38.27 20.78
CA ILE A 73 22.94 37.67 19.49
C ILE A 73 22.32 38.78 18.65
N THR A 74 22.84 39.01 17.44
CA THR A 74 22.28 40.00 16.50
C THR A 74 21.86 39.38 15.19
N ASP A 75 20.97 40.01 14.44
CA ASP A 75 20.77 39.71 13.01
C ASP A 75 21.94 40.22 12.15
N ASP A 76 21.81 40.11 10.82
CA ASP A 76 22.78 40.57 9.83
C ASP A 76 22.79 42.08 9.60
N SER A 77 21.89 42.81 10.25
CA SER A 77 21.78 44.27 10.27
C SER A 77 22.20 44.86 11.62
N ASP A 78 22.90 44.05 12.44
CA ASP A 78 23.36 44.37 13.79
C ASP A 78 22.24 44.68 14.80
N MET A 79 21.00 44.24 14.56
CA MET A 79 19.92 44.40 15.53
C MET A 79 19.96 43.28 16.57
N ILE A 80 19.89 43.63 17.85
CA ILE A 80 19.97 42.68 18.97
C ILE A 80 18.70 41.82 19.02
N LEU A 81 18.87 40.52 18.85
CA LEU A 81 17.82 39.49 18.94
C LEU A 81 17.70 38.93 20.36
N GLY A 82 18.82 38.76 21.07
CA GLY A 82 18.86 38.14 22.38
C GLY A 82 20.09 38.51 23.20
N LEU A 83 19.96 38.40 24.52
CA LEU A 83 20.99 38.74 25.50
C LEU A 83 21.20 37.61 26.55
N PRO A 84 21.74 36.44 26.17
CA PRO A 84 22.01 35.37 27.13
C PRO A 84 23.05 35.81 28.17
N SER A 85 22.75 35.63 29.46
CA SER A 85 23.61 36.12 30.54
C SER A 85 24.81 35.22 30.83
N THR A 86 24.77 33.96 30.38
CA THR A 86 25.84 32.98 30.58
C THR A 86 26.02 32.13 29.32
N LEU A 87 27.16 31.44 29.23
CA LEU A 87 27.42 30.49 28.14
C LEU A 87 26.38 29.35 28.12
N GLU A 88 25.99 28.87 29.29
CA GLU A 88 24.91 27.87 29.45
C GLU A 88 23.57 28.40 28.94
N ALA A 89 23.23 29.66 29.23
CA ALA A 89 22.02 30.29 28.70
C ALA A 89 22.08 30.46 27.18
N LEU A 90 23.26 30.72 26.62
CA LEU A 90 23.48 30.81 25.17
C LEU A 90 23.32 29.45 24.49
N GLU A 91 23.91 28.39 25.05
CA GLU A 91 23.73 27.01 24.54
C GLU A 91 22.29 26.49 24.75
N GLY A 92 21.46 27.21 25.50
CA GLY A 92 20.02 26.95 25.61
C GLY A 92 19.16 27.77 24.64
N VAL A 93 19.73 28.64 23.80
CA VAL A 93 18.99 29.40 22.80
C VAL A 93 18.62 28.51 21.64
N ASP A 94 17.32 28.47 21.35
CA ASP A 94 16.77 27.88 20.13
C ASP A 94 16.88 28.87 18.96
N PHE A 95 17.68 28.49 17.96
CA PHE A 95 17.89 29.27 16.75
C PHE A 95 16.83 28.99 15.68
N ASP A 96 16.06 27.90 15.74
CA ASP A 96 14.98 27.59 14.80
C ASP A 96 13.89 28.67 14.85
N GLY A 97 13.47 29.04 16.06
CA GLY A 97 12.42 30.03 16.31
C GLY A 97 12.70 31.45 15.79
N ALA A 98 13.93 31.75 15.37
CA ALA A 98 14.31 33.03 14.77
C ALA A 98 14.06 33.10 13.25
N GLY A 99 13.67 31.99 12.61
CA GLY A 99 13.41 31.91 11.17
C GLY A 99 14.68 31.99 10.30
N VAL A 100 14.54 31.80 8.99
CA VAL A 100 15.67 31.73 8.04
C VAL A 100 16.48 33.04 8.05
N GLY A 101 17.81 32.93 8.02
CA GLY A 101 18.70 34.08 7.98
C GLY A 101 20.07 33.82 8.59
N VAL A 102 20.81 34.89 8.84
CA VAL A 102 22.11 34.84 9.52
C VAL A 102 21.99 35.59 10.84
N CYS A 103 22.63 35.09 11.89
CA CYS A 103 22.87 35.87 13.10
C CYS A 103 24.32 35.74 13.54
N PHE A 104 24.72 36.66 14.41
CA PHE A 104 26.06 36.73 14.97
C PHE A 104 26.00 36.68 16.49
N ILE A 105 26.86 35.85 17.08
CA ILE A 105 27.03 35.73 18.53
C ILE A 105 28.29 36.49 18.92
N TYR A 106 28.17 37.39 19.89
CA TYR A 106 29.26 38.14 20.50
C TYR A 106 29.26 37.88 22.01
N HIS A 107 30.43 38.01 22.63
CA HIS A 107 30.54 38.26 24.06
C HIS A 107 30.74 39.76 24.27
N VAL A 108 30.05 40.32 25.25
CA VAL A 108 30.13 41.75 25.60
C VAL A 108 30.60 41.89 27.03
N VAL A 109 31.49 42.85 27.26
CA VAL A 109 31.89 43.30 28.60
C VAL A 109 31.65 44.79 28.69
N TYR A 110 31.07 45.26 29.80
CA TYR A 110 30.67 46.66 29.95
C TYR A 110 30.63 47.12 31.41
N GLU A 111 30.62 48.42 31.59
CA GLU A 111 30.49 49.06 32.91
C GLU A 111 29.09 49.64 33.14
N ASP A 112 28.78 49.95 34.39
CA ASP A 112 27.51 50.57 34.78
C ASP A 112 27.29 51.88 34.01
N GLY A 113 26.12 52.01 33.37
CA GLY A 113 25.74 53.19 32.59
C GLY A 113 25.74 52.99 31.07
N LEU A 114 26.07 51.80 30.56
CA LEU A 114 25.87 51.44 29.16
C LEU A 114 24.39 51.60 28.76
N GLN A 115 24.15 52.22 27.61
CA GLN A 115 22.82 52.42 27.02
C GLN A 115 22.70 51.66 25.69
N GLY A 116 21.50 51.15 25.41
CA GLY A 116 21.18 50.49 24.13
C GLY A 116 21.38 48.97 24.09
N LEU A 117 21.91 48.36 25.16
CA LEU A 117 22.08 46.89 25.26
C LEU A 117 20.76 46.22 25.64
N GLU A 118 19.78 46.27 24.74
CA GLU A 118 18.43 45.75 24.91
C GLU A 118 17.95 45.12 23.59
N ALA A 119 17.12 44.07 23.66
CA ALA A 119 16.59 43.43 22.45
C ALA A 119 15.77 44.43 21.60
N GLY A 120 15.96 44.38 20.28
CA GLY A 120 15.35 45.30 19.32
C GLY A 120 16.11 46.62 19.11
N MET A 121 17.23 46.85 19.78
CA MET A 121 18.14 47.98 19.51
C MET A 121 19.28 47.54 18.58
N SER A 122 19.95 48.50 17.92
CA SER A 122 21.14 48.22 17.11
C SER A 122 22.38 48.16 17.99
N LEU A 123 23.23 47.15 17.77
CA LEU A 123 24.55 47.02 18.39
C LEU A 123 25.46 48.22 18.07
N ASN A 124 25.23 48.88 16.93
CA ASN A 124 25.97 50.08 16.52
C ASN A 124 25.58 51.34 17.30
N ASP A 125 24.45 51.32 18.02
CA ASP A 125 23.93 52.46 18.79
C ASP A 125 24.31 52.39 20.29
N LEU A 126 25.16 51.44 20.68
CA LEU A 126 25.64 51.33 22.06
C LEU A 126 26.43 52.58 22.49
N SER A 127 26.08 53.14 23.64
CA SER A 127 26.73 54.32 24.22
C SER A 127 27.15 54.06 25.66
N GLY A 128 28.45 54.11 25.94
CA GLY A 128 29.04 53.85 27.24
C GLY A 128 30.42 53.23 27.10
N GLU A 129 30.96 52.68 28.19
CA GLU A 129 32.19 51.89 28.19
C GLU A 129 31.84 50.42 27.99
N TYR A 130 32.23 49.86 26.84
CA TYR A 130 32.06 48.45 26.52
C TYR A 130 33.18 47.95 25.61
N ASP A 131 33.35 46.64 25.56
CA ASP A 131 34.12 45.92 24.53
C ASP A 131 33.29 44.74 24.00
N LEU A 132 33.57 44.34 22.75
CA LEU A 132 32.92 43.22 22.07
C LEU A 132 33.97 42.25 21.54
N SER A 133 33.74 40.94 21.73
CA SER A 133 34.60 39.91 21.16
C SER A 133 34.50 39.87 19.62
N ASN A 134 35.29 38.99 18.99
CA ASN A 134 34.95 38.53 17.65
C ASN A 134 33.52 37.93 17.62
N SER A 135 32.90 37.95 16.45
CA SER A 135 31.61 37.29 16.21
C SER A 135 31.78 35.81 15.85
N ILE A 136 30.83 34.97 16.26
CA ILE A 136 30.58 33.65 15.65
C ILE A 136 29.32 33.73 14.80
N MET A 137 29.43 33.32 13.54
CA MET A 137 28.30 33.29 12.60
C MET A 137 27.46 32.03 12.81
N VAL A 138 26.13 32.20 12.78
CA VAL A 138 25.15 31.12 12.69
C VAL A 138 24.31 31.35 11.43
N THR A 139 24.29 30.37 10.54
CA THR A 139 23.46 30.38 9.33
C THR A 139 22.24 29.49 9.54
N ARG A 140 21.04 29.99 9.29
CA ARG A 140 19.77 29.27 9.38
C ARG A 140 19.18 29.16 7.98
N GLY A 141 19.23 27.98 7.39
CA GLY A 141 18.69 27.68 6.06
C GLY A 141 17.20 27.35 6.11
N ALA A 142 16.50 27.49 4.98
CA ALA A 142 15.12 27.00 4.85
C ALA A 142 15.11 25.46 4.77
N ASN A 143 14.12 24.83 5.39
CA ASN A 143 13.85 23.41 5.15
C ASN A 143 13.47 23.20 3.66
N PRO A 144 14.09 22.25 2.94
CA PRO A 144 13.67 21.92 1.58
C PRO A 144 12.18 21.56 1.53
N SER A 145 11.47 22.11 0.56
CA SER A 145 10.05 21.83 0.31
C SER A 145 9.81 21.56 -1.17
N ALA A 146 8.87 20.66 -1.47
CA ALA A 146 8.52 20.27 -2.83
C ALA A 146 7.03 19.89 -2.91
N SER A 147 6.46 20.05 -4.10
CA SER A 147 5.13 19.52 -4.41
C SER A 147 5.25 18.15 -5.07
N PHE A 148 4.40 17.22 -4.64
CA PHE A 148 4.37 15.84 -5.09
C PHE A 148 3.03 15.51 -5.72
N THR A 149 3.06 14.66 -6.73
CA THR A 149 1.90 13.97 -7.29
C THR A 149 2.05 12.48 -7.02
N VAL A 150 1.03 11.87 -6.42
CA VAL A 150 0.91 10.42 -6.28
C VAL A 150 -0.06 9.91 -7.34
N THR A 151 0.29 8.81 -8.00
CA THR A 151 -0.60 8.09 -8.92
C THR A 151 -0.70 6.64 -8.44
N ILE A 152 -1.92 6.14 -8.27
CA ILE A 152 -2.24 4.77 -7.86
C ILE A 152 -3.00 4.12 -9.01
N GLU A 153 -2.39 3.14 -9.69
CA GLU A 153 -2.95 2.45 -10.85
C GLU A 153 -3.38 1.03 -10.47
N ASN A 154 -4.60 0.63 -10.82
CA ASN A 154 -5.01 -0.77 -10.74
C ASN A 154 -4.43 -1.53 -11.94
N VAL A 155 -3.42 -2.36 -11.72
CA VAL A 155 -2.70 -3.09 -12.78
C VAL A 155 -3.07 -4.56 -12.88
N ILE A 156 -4.12 -4.98 -12.16
CA ILE A 156 -4.64 -6.35 -12.23
C ILE A 156 -5.00 -6.69 -13.68
N THR A 157 -4.64 -7.90 -14.12
CA THR A 157 -5.08 -8.39 -15.43
C THR A 157 -6.57 -8.75 -15.37
N PRO A 158 -7.44 -8.15 -16.21
CA PRO A 158 -8.85 -8.50 -16.24
C PRO A 158 -9.06 -10.00 -16.53
N LYS A 159 -9.96 -10.63 -15.77
CA LYS A 159 -10.37 -12.03 -15.95
C LYS A 159 -11.89 -12.11 -16.12
N ALA A 160 -12.34 -13.06 -16.93
CA ALA A 160 -13.76 -13.29 -17.18
C ALA A 160 -14.40 -14.17 -16.10
N TYR A 161 -13.61 -15.04 -15.48
CA TYR A 161 -14.05 -16.06 -14.54
C TYR A 161 -13.26 -15.97 -13.22
N PHE A 162 -13.83 -16.53 -12.16
CA PHE A 162 -13.25 -16.49 -10.82
C PHE A 162 -12.17 -17.58 -10.65
N SER A 163 -12.55 -18.83 -10.93
CA SER A 163 -11.67 -19.99 -10.79
C SER A 163 -12.09 -21.11 -11.74
N THR A 164 -11.19 -22.05 -12.00
CA THR A 164 -11.44 -23.18 -12.89
C THR A 164 -10.59 -24.39 -12.47
N GLY A 165 -10.90 -25.55 -13.03
CA GLY A 165 -10.06 -26.72 -12.94
C GLY A 165 -10.44 -27.81 -13.94
N ALA A 166 -9.50 -28.70 -14.21
CA ALA A 166 -9.73 -29.89 -15.02
C ALA A 166 -10.50 -30.96 -14.23
N THR A 167 -11.39 -31.69 -14.90
CA THR A 167 -12.00 -32.91 -14.38
C THR A 167 -11.30 -34.15 -14.94
N ALA A 168 -11.36 -35.25 -14.19
CA ALA A 168 -10.80 -36.54 -14.56
C ALA A 168 -11.88 -37.38 -15.23
N GLY A 169 -11.46 -38.36 -16.04
CA GLY A 169 -12.39 -39.35 -16.58
C GLY A 169 -13.00 -40.21 -15.47
N ILE A 170 -14.29 -40.53 -15.62
CA ILE A 170 -15.09 -41.22 -14.60
C ILE A 170 -15.57 -42.56 -15.18
N PRO A 171 -14.99 -43.70 -14.75
CA PRO A 171 -15.48 -45.02 -15.13
C PRO A 171 -16.91 -45.28 -14.64
N PRO A 172 -17.67 -46.19 -15.27
CA PRO A 172 -18.99 -46.59 -14.79
C PRO A 172 -18.95 -47.11 -13.34
N GLY A 173 -19.80 -46.57 -12.48
CA GLY A 173 -19.90 -46.91 -11.05
C GLY A 173 -18.97 -46.12 -10.13
N GLU A 174 -18.13 -45.24 -10.67
CA GLU A 174 -17.18 -44.42 -9.93
C GLU A 174 -17.66 -42.96 -9.82
N SER A 175 -16.97 -42.18 -8.99
CA SER A 175 -17.19 -40.74 -8.85
C SER A 175 -15.89 -39.97 -8.67
N VAL A 176 -15.96 -38.68 -8.92
CA VAL A 176 -14.88 -37.72 -8.68
C VAL A 176 -15.40 -36.54 -7.88
N GLU A 177 -14.50 -35.87 -7.18
CA GLU A 177 -14.77 -34.77 -6.26
C GLU A 177 -13.84 -33.59 -6.56
N TYR A 178 -14.40 -32.38 -6.54
CA TYR A 178 -13.67 -31.12 -6.74
C TYR A 178 -14.13 -30.08 -5.72
N SER A 179 -13.19 -29.43 -5.05
CA SER A 179 -13.47 -28.29 -4.18
C SER A 179 -13.12 -26.97 -4.86
N PHE A 180 -13.93 -25.95 -4.63
CA PHE A 180 -13.68 -24.59 -5.12
C PHE A 180 -14.35 -23.56 -4.21
N ASN A 181 -13.76 -22.36 -4.15
CA ASN A 181 -14.38 -21.22 -3.49
C ASN A 181 -15.38 -20.52 -4.42
N ALA A 182 -16.50 -20.08 -3.86
CA ALA A 182 -17.46 -19.24 -4.55
C ALA A 182 -18.22 -18.35 -3.56
N GLY A 183 -18.67 -17.18 -4.02
CA GLY A 183 -19.46 -16.25 -3.23
C GLY A 183 -20.86 -16.03 -3.82
N ILE A 184 -21.67 -15.25 -3.10
CA ILE A 184 -23.00 -14.84 -3.56
C ILE A 184 -22.89 -14.16 -4.92
N GLY A 185 -23.71 -14.63 -5.88
CA GLY A 185 -23.69 -14.17 -7.28
C GLY A 185 -22.82 -15.00 -8.21
N HIS A 186 -22.10 -16.01 -7.71
CA HIS A 186 -21.37 -16.96 -8.55
C HIS A 186 -22.25 -18.12 -9.05
N TYR A 187 -21.81 -18.65 -10.19
CA TYR A 187 -22.40 -19.79 -10.90
C TYR A 187 -21.29 -20.81 -11.17
N LEU A 188 -21.65 -22.09 -11.16
CA LEU A 188 -20.79 -23.20 -11.53
C LEU A 188 -21.20 -23.73 -12.91
N ASN A 189 -20.26 -23.86 -13.83
CA ASN A 189 -20.43 -24.66 -15.04
C ASN A 189 -19.39 -25.78 -15.08
N PHE A 190 -19.74 -26.92 -15.68
CA PHE A 190 -18.81 -28.01 -15.97
C PHE A 190 -19.24 -28.74 -17.24
N ALA A 191 -18.30 -29.36 -17.94
CA ALA A 191 -18.59 -30.19 -19.10
C ALA A 191 -17.79 -31.49 -19.05
N THR A 192 -18.38 -32.60 -19.47
CA THR A 192 -17.71 -33.91 -19.61
C THR A 192 -18.37 -34.76 -20.70
N MET A 193 -17.55 -35.37 -21.57
CA MET A 193 -18.04 -36.19 -22.68
C MET A 193 -18.71 -37.48 -22.20
N LEU A 194 -19.82 -37.83 -22.84
CA LEU A 194 -20.37 -39.19 -22.81
C LEU A 194 -19.50 -40.08 -23.71
N GLY A 195 -18.61 -40.88 -23.13
CA GLY A 195 -17.59 -41.62 -23.90
C GLY A 195 -18.15 -42.63 -24.93
N GLN A 196 -19.39 -43.09 -24.83
CA GLN A 196 -20.04 -43.94 -25.85
C GLN A 196 -20.83 -43.11 -26.87
N SER A 197 -20.34 -41.93 -27.21
CA SER A 197 -20.87 -41.04 -28.25
C SER A 197 -19.72 -40.47 -29.08
N ASN A 198 -20.04 -39.79 -30.18
CA ASN A 198 -19.06 -39.17 -31.06
C ASN A 198 -18.90 -37.68 -30.75
N ASP A 199 -19.89 -36.99 -30.20
CA ASP A 199 -19.78 -35.57 -29.80
C ASP A 199 -20.79 -35.12 -28.73
N LEU A 200 -21.30 -36.07 -27.93
CA LEU A 200 -22.25 -35.74 -26.86
C LEU A 200 -21.54 -35.51 -25.52
N PHE A 201 -22.03 -34.53 -24.76
CA PHE A 201 -21.47 -34.18 -23.46
C PHE A 201 -22.54 -33.83 -22.41
N PHE A 202 -22.24 -34.10 -21.15
CA PHE A 202 -23.04 -33.66 -20.02
C PHE A 202 -22.55 -32.29 -19.55
N ALA A 203 -23.48 -31.37 -19.37
CA ALA A 203 -23.23 -30.06 -18.77
C ALA A 203 -24.51 -29.48 -18.18
N PRO A 204 -24.42 -28.56 -17.19
CA PRO A 204 -25.50 -27.63 -16.91
C PRO A 204 -25.88 -26.81 -18.15
N TYR A 205 -26.97 -26.05 -18.07
CA TYR A 205 -27.28 -25.04 -19.09
C TYR A 205 -26.16 -24.01 -19.21
N GLU A 206 -26.10 -23.32 -20.36
CA GLU A 206 -25.01 -22.38 -20.73
C GLU A 206 -24.61 -21.39 -19.63
N ASN A 207 -25.57 -20.87 -18.85
CA ASN A 207 -25.36 -19.93 -17.74
C ASN A 207 -24.91 -20.57 -16.42
N GLY A 208 -24.79 -21.90 -16.37
CA GLY A 208 -24.37 -22.64 -15.18
C GLY A 208 -25.43 -22.80 -14.08
N ILE A 209 -25.00 -23.42 -12.99
CA ILE A 209 -25.76 -23.63 -11.76
C ILE A 209 -25.52 -22.45 -10.83
N GLN A 210 -26.55 -21.66 -10.54
CA GLN A 210 -26.49 -20.63 -9.50
C GLN A 210 -26.16 -21.26 -8.14
N LEU A 211 -25.08 -20.81 -7.49
CA LEU A 211 -24.55 -21.43 -6.28
C LEU A 211 -25.22 -20.94 -4.99
N TYR A 212 -25.80 -19.74 -5.00
CA TYR A 212 -26.56 -19.17 -3.89
C TYR A 212 -27.91 -18.67 -4.37
N ASP A 213 -28.96 -18.87 -3.57
CA ASP A 213 -30.28 -18.32 -3.87
C ASP A 213 -30.37 -16.81 -3.58
N GLU A 214 -31.54 -16.20 -3.86
CA GLU A 214 -31.79 -14.77 -3.63
C GLU A 214 -31.65 -14.33 -2.16
N ASN A 215 -31.65 -15.27 -1.21
CA ASN A 215 -31.47 -15.01 0.22
C ASN A 215 -30.05 -15.32 0.70
N GLY A 216 -29.11 -15.62 -0.21
CA GLY A 216 -27.74 -15.98 0.12
C GLY A 216 -27.58 -17.41 0.68
N VAL A 217 -28.55 -18.30 0.48
CA VAL A 217 -28.44 -19.69 0.93
C VAL A 217 -27.73 -20.53 -0.13
N ALA A 218 -26.65 -21.19 0.27
CA ALA A 218 -25.87 -22.07 -0.59
C ALA A 218 -26.70 -23.26 -1.12
N LYS A 219 -26.57 -23.53 -2.42
CA LYS A 219 -27.25 -24.64 -3.10
C LYS A 219 -26.51 -25.95 -2.82
N THR A 220 -27.20 -26.88 -2.17
CA THR A 220 -26.62 -28.18 -1.74
C THR A 220 -27.57 -29.34 -2.02
N GLY A 221 -27.03 -30.56 -2.00
CA GLY A 221 -27.74 -31.80 -2.30
C GLY A 221 -27.67 -32.20 -3.77
N ASP A 222 -28.60 -33.05 -4.19
CA ASP A 222 -28.71 -33.53 -5.56
C ASP A 222 -29.19 -32.40 -6.49
N VAL A 223 -28.37 -32.09 -7.49
CA VAL A 223 -28.61 -31.06 -8.50
C VAL A 223 -28.64 -31.64 -9.92
N THR A 224 -28.80 -32.95 -10.06
CA THR A 224 -28.81 -33.65 -11.35
C THR A 224 -29.85 -33.09 -12.33
N TYR A 225 -30.99 -32.59 -11.81
CA TYR A 225 -32.05 -31.96 -12.61
C TYR A 225 -31.62 -30.68 -13.34
N LEU A 226 -30.44 -30.14 -13.06
CA LEU A 226 -29.86 -28.98 -13.74
C LEU A 226 -28.90 -29.35 -14.86
N VAL A 227 -28.61 -30.64 -15.02
CA VAL A 227 -27.70 -31.18 -16.03
C VAL A 227 -28.51 -31.68 -17.21
N ALA A 228 -28.01 -31.43 -18.42
CA ALA A 228 -28.57 -31.96 -19.64
C ALA A 228 -27.49 -32.72 -20.44
N LEU A 229 -27.95 -33.51 -21.41
CA LEU A 229 -27.11 -34.10 -22.44
C LEU A 229 -27.20 -33.22 -23.67
N TRP A 230 -26.05 -32.76 -24.12
CA TRP A 230 -25.88 -31.84 -25.23
C TRP A 230 -25.17 -32.53 -26.37
N ASP A 231 -25.47 -32.08 -27.57
CA ASP A 231 -24.74 -32.34 -28.79
C ASP A 231 -23.85 -31.12 -29.10
N ALA A 232 -22.58 -31.34 -29.40
CA ALA A 232 -21.66 -30.26 -29.75
C ALA A 232 -21.93 -29.67 -31.15
N GLY A 233 -22.63 -30.41 -32.00
CA GLY A 233 -22.97 -30.05 -33.37
C GLY A 233 -21.79 -30.15 -34.33
N THR A 234 -20.77 -30.94 -33.99
CA THR A 234 -19.51 -31.00 -34.74
C THR A 234 -19.47 -32.21 -35.66
N GLU A 235 -20.04 -33.35 -35.24
CA GLU A 235 -20.13 -34.56 -36.04
C GLU A 235 -21.58 -35.09 -36.16
N VAL A 236 -21.91 -35.67 -37.30
CA VAL A 236 -23.21 -36.34 -37.47
C VAL A 236 -23.30 -37.50 -36.47
N ASN A 237 -24.28 -37.40 -35.57
CA ASN A 237 -24.56 -38.41 -34.55
C ASN A 237 -24.53 -39.86 -35.07
N GLU A 238 -23.99 -40.74 -34.23
CA GLU A 238 -24.06 -42.19 -34.40
C GLU A 238 -24.74 -42.86 -33.20
N GLU A 239 -25.37 -44.04 -33.42
CA GLU A 239 -26.05 -44.80 -32.38
C GLU A 239 -25.13 -45.00 -31.15
N PRO A 240 -25.48 -44.44 -29.96
CA PRO A 240 -24.62 -44.49 -28.78
C PRO A 240 -24.18 -45.92 -28.42
N GLY A 241 -22.87 -46.10 -28.25
CA GLY A 241 -22.25 -47.39 -27.95
C GLY A 241 -22.03 -48.34 -29.14
N VAL A 242 -22.49 -47.97 -30.34
CA VAL A 242 -22.41 -48.81 -31.56
C VAL A 242 -21.57 -48.15 -32.64
N GLY A 243 -21.67 -46.84 -32.80
CA GLY A 243 -21.01 -46.06 -33.84
C GLY A 243 -19.50 -46.30 -33.95
N PRO A 244 -18.94 -46.46 -35.18
CA PRO A 244 -17.51 -46.67 -35.38
C PRO A 244 -16.63 -45.44 -35.07
N ASN A 245 -17.22 -44.25 -35.03
CA ASN A 245 -16.53 -42.96 -34.93
C ASN A 245 -16.54 -42.38 -33.50
N GLN A 246 -17.10 -43.12 -32.55
CA GLN A 246 -17.14 -42.73 -31.14
C GLN A 246 -15.76 -42.94 -30.49
N ALA A 247 -15.37 -42.11 -29.51
CA ALA A 247 -14.02 -42.10 -28.92
C ALA A 247 -13.38 -43.48 -28.61
N PRO A 248 -14.10 -44.49 -28.07
CA PRO A 248 -13.52 -45.80 -27.77
C PRO A 248 -13.23 -46.67 -29.00
N ARG A 249 -13.75 -46.29 -30.17
CA ARG A 249 -13.74 -47.08 -31.42
C ARG A 249 -13.13 -46.32 -32.60
N GLN A 250 -13.03 -45.00 -32.52
CA GLN A 250 -12.46 -44.19 -33.59
C GLN A 250 -11.00 -44.57 -33.88
N PRO A 251 -10.58 -44.55 -35.15
CA PRO A 251 -9.22 -44.89 -35.55
C PRO A 251 -8.19 -43.85 -35.09
N GLU A 252 -8.56 -42.58 -35.10
CA GLU A 252 -7.75 -41.42 -34.68
C GLU A 252 -8.70 -40.34 -34.12
N PRO A 253 -8.21 -39.34 -33.36
CA PRO A 253 -9.01 -38.20 -32.94
C PRO A 253 -9.72 -37.47 -34.10
N ASN A 254 -10.87 -36.84 -33.81
CA ASN A 254 -11.72 -36.15 -34.79
C ASN A 254 -12.10 -37.03 -35.99
N THR A 255 -12.51 -38.28 -35.75
CA THR A 255 -13.01 -39.14 -36.83
C THR A 255 -14.52 -39.13 -36.85
N GLY A 256 -15.12 -38.61 -37.92
CA GLY A 256 -16.56 -38.66 -38.14
C GLY A 256 -16.95 -37.97 -39.45
N MET A 257 -18.25 -37.80 -39.69
CA MET A 257 -18.73 -36.92 -40.76
C MET A 257 -19.11 -35.58 -40.12
N ASP A 258 -18.46 -34.49 -40.49
CA ASP A 258 -18.81 -33.16 -39.98
C ASP A 258 -20.28 -32.83 -40.28
N GLU A 259 -21.03 -32.38 -39.26
CA GLU A 259 -22.38 -31.86 -39.48
C GLU A 259 -22.45 -30.33 -39.61
N ASN A 260 -21.37 -29.62 -39.22
CA ASN A 260 -21.28 -28.16 -39.24
C ASN A 260 -22.50 -27.49 -38.57
N GLY A 261 -22.95 -28.10 -37.47
CA GLY A 261 -24.08 -27.68 -36.69
C GLY A 261 -23.71 -26.67 -35.60
N THR A 262 -24.52 -26.69 -34.56
CA THR A 262 -24.43 -25.81 -33.40
C THR A 262 -24.75 -26.60 -32.16
N VAL A 263 -24.27 -26.16 -31.00
CA VAL A 263 -24.57 -26.82 -29.74
C VAL A 263 -26.08 -26.85 -29.52
N GLU A 264 -26.66 -28.03 -29.29
CA GLU A 264 -28.10 -28.21 -29.14
C GLU A 264 -28.42 -29.30 -28.11
N LEU A 265 -29.54 -29.14 -27.40
CA LEU A 265 -30.03 -30.17 -26.49
C LEU A 265 -30.35 -31.45 -27.27
N ILE A 266 -29.87 -32.60 -26.80
CA ILE A 266 -30.09 -33.87 -27.50
C ILE A 266 -31.58 -34.21 -27.63
N GLU A 267 -32.42 -33.73 -26.70
CA GLU A 267 -33.88 -33.93 -26.75
C GLU A 267 -34.57 -33.19 -27.91
N ASN A 268 -33.92 -32.15 -28.46
CA ASN A 268 -34.42 -31.41 -29.62
C ASN A 268 -33.99 -32.05 -30.95
N ILE A 269 -33.05 -33.00 -30.92
CA ILE A 269 -32.52 -33.67 -32.12
C ILE A 269 -33.37 -34.88 -32.49
N SER A 270 -33.66 -35.03 -33.79
CA SER A 270 -34.51 -36.09 -34.34
C SER A 270 -33.78 -36.89 -35.42
N ASP A 271 -32.72 -37.58 -35.02
CA ASP A 271 -31.86 -38.41 -35.88
C ASP A 271 -32.30 -39.89 -35.98
N GLY A 272 -33.20 -40.32 -35.09
CA GLY A 272 -33.73 -41.68 -35.03
C GLY A 272 -33.00 -42.63 -34.08
N PHE A 273 -32.03 -42.15 -33.30
CA PHE A 273 -31.39 -42.90 -32.23
C PHE A 273 -32.18 -42.81 -30.91
N THR A 274 -31.78 -43.61 -29.93
CA THR A 274 -32.34 -43.57 -28.57
C THR A 274 -31.21 -43.23 -27.61
N TYR A 275 -31.37 -42.11 -26.92
CA TYR A 275 -30.43 -41.59 -25.95
C TYR A 275 -30.84 -42.02 -24.53
N PRO A 276 -29.88 -42.21 -23.62
CA PRO A 276 -30.20 -42.53 -22.23
C PRO A 276 -30.82 -41.30 -21.53
N GLU A 277 -31.68 -41.54 -20.55
CA GLU A 277 -32.15 -40.48 -19.65
C GLU A 277 -30.95 -39.97 -18.81
N VAL A 278 -30.81 -38.65 -18.68
CA VAL A 278 -29.66 -38.02 -18.02
C VAL A 278 -29.49 -38.53 -16.59
N ASP A 279 -30.58 -38.56 -15.82
CA ASP A 279 -30.60 -38.99 -14.41
C ASP A 279 -30.35 -40.50 -14.20
N SER A 280 -30.27 -41.27 -15.28
CA SER A 280 -29.84 -42.67 -15.27
C SER A 280 -28.33 -42.83 -15.51
N MET A 281 -27.67 -41.82 -16.07
CA MET A 281 -26.25 -41.88 -16.44
C MET A 281 -25.36 -41.13 -15.46
N ILE A 282 -25.76 -39.92 -15.10
CA ILE A 282 -24.99 -39.00 -14.25
C ILE A 282 -25.81 -38.64 -13.02
N LYS A 283 -25.15 -38.56 -11.87
CA LYS A 283 -25.69 -37.91 -10.66
C LYS A 283 -24.71 -36.84 -10.21
N VAL A 284 -25.21 -35.65 -9.93
CA VAL A 284 -24.40 -34.51 -9.49
C VAL A 284 -24.87 -34.03 -8.14
N GLU A 285 -23.93 -33.91 -7.21
CA GLU A 285 -24.19 -33.43 -5.85
C GLU A 285 -23.29 -32.22 -5.53
N LEU A 286 -23.86 -31.28 -4.79
CA LEU A 286 -23.13 -30.15 -4.21
C LEU A 286 -23.20 -30.21 -2.68
N SER A 287 -22.07 -29.98 -2.01
CA SER A 287 -22.04 -29.60 -0.60
C SER A 287 -21.32 -28.28 -0.40
N HIS A 288 -21.53 -27.66 0.75
CA HIS A 288 -20.94 -26.38 1.13
C HIS A 288 -20.51 -26.45 2.59
N ASP A 289 -19.34 -25.91 2.92
CA ASP A 289 -18.74 -25.99 4.27
C ASP A 289 -19.36 -25.01 5.27
N GLY A 290 -20.08 -24.01 4.77
CA GLY A 290 -20.67 -22.93 5.56
C GLY A 290 -19.89 -21.61 5.49
N GLY A 291 -18.69 -21.61 4.89
CA GLY A 291 -17.91 -20.44 4.52
C GLY A 291 -18.09 -20.14 3.04
N THR A 292 -17.05 -20.38 2.25
CA THR A 292 -16.99 -20.12 0.81
C THR A 292 -16.75 -21.37 -0.03
N GLU A 293 -16.41 -22.51 0.57
CA GLU A 293 -15.99 -23.70 -0.18
C GLU A 293 -17.18 -24.58 -0.54
N PHE A 294 -17.35 -24.83 -1.83
CA PHE A 294 -18.23 -25.86 -2.36
C PHE A 294 -17.44 -27.10 -2.71
N THR A 295 -18.10 -28.25 -2.58
CA THR A 295 -17.63 -29.53 -3.11
C THR A 295 -18.61 -30.02 -4.18
N LEU A 296 -18.13 -30.17 -5.41
CA LEU A 296 -18.82 -30.80 -6.53
C LEU A 296 -18.46 -32.28 -6.59
N ILE A 297 -19.47 -33.15 -6.54
CA ILE A 297 -19.32 -34.59 -6.75
C ILE A 297 -20.07 -35.00 -8.01
N ILE A 298 -19.35 -35.61 -8.95
CA ILE A 298 -19.93 -36.16 -10.18
C ILE A 298 -19.82 -37.68 -10.13
N HIS A 299 -20.97 -38.34 -10.14
CA HIS A 299 -21.06 -39.79 -10.20
C HIS A 299 -21.40 -40.25 -11.61
N ASN A 300 -20.68 -41.25 -12.10
CA ASN A 300 -21.10 -42.01 -13.27
C ASN A 300 -21.88 -43.24 -12.79
N ILE A 301 -23.20 -43.19 -12.91
CA ILE A 301 -24.11 -44.26 -12.49
C ILE A 301 -24.57 -45.14 -13.66
N SER A 302 -23.94 -45.01 -14.83
CA SER A 302 -24.29 -45.76 -16.05
C SER A 302 -24.07 -47.27 -15.94
N ASN A 303 -23.40 -47.77 -14.90
CA ASN A 303 -23.23 -49.20 -14.65
C ASN A 303 -24.57 -49.94 -14.39
N GLU A 304 -25.64 -49.21 -14.12
CA GLU A 304 -26.99 -49.74 -13.94
C GLU A 304 -27.86 -49.61 -15.20
N CYS A 305 -27.35 -48.96 -16.26
CA CYS A 305 -28.06 -48.65 -17.49
C CYS A 305 -27.81 -49.65 -18.62
N SER A 306 -28.66 -49.61 -19.65
CA SER A 306 -28.46 -50.38 -20.87
C SER A 306 -27.25 -49.90 -21.66
N LEU A 307 -26.96 -48.59 -21.62
CA LEU A 307 -25.74 -48.00 -22.16
C LEU A 307 -24.74 -47.77 -21.03
N VAL A 308 -23.76 -48.65 -20.90
CA VAL A 308 -22.65 -48.48 -19.95
C VAL A 308 -21.56 -47.65 -20.63
N SER A 309 -21.29 -46.45 -20.10
CA SER A 309 -20.35 -45.51 -20.72
C SER A 309 -19.41 -44.88 -19.69
N PRO A 310 -18.08 -44.80 -19.94
CA PRO A 310 -17.25 -43.89 -19.17
C PRO A 310 -17.63 -42.43 -19.49
N PHE A 311 -17.28 -41.52 -18.58
CA PHE A 311 -17.21 -40.09 -18.88
C PHE A 311 -15.75 -39.71 -19.06
N ALA A 312 -15.45 -38.89 -20.08
CA ALA A 312 -14.08 -38.49 -20.35
C ALA A 312 -13.64 -37.30 -19.47
N PRO A 313 -12.33 -37.01 -19.38
CA PRO A 313 -11.86 -35.77 -18.76
C PRO A 313 -12.54 -34.54 -19.37
N GLY A 314 -12.80 -33.55 -18.53
CA GLY A 314 -13.47 -32.30 -18.90
C GLY A 314 -12.97 -31.14 -18.07
N ALA A 315 -13.81 -30.16 -17.78
CA ALA A 315 -13.43 -29.02 -16.93
C ALA A 315 -14.63 -28.47 -16.15
N TRP A 316 -14.34 -27.70 -15.11
CA TRP A 316 -15.30 -26.90 -14.36
C TRP A 316 -14.80 -25.45 -14.24
N VAL A 317 -15.73 -24.52 -14.04
CA VAL A 317 -15.43 -23.09 -13.90
C VAL A 317 -16.47 -22.40 -13.01
N VAL A 318 -15.98 -21.52 -12.15
CA VAL A 318 -16.79 -20.61 -11.34
C VAL A 318 -16.76 -19.23 -11.98
N HIS A 319 -17.94 -18.66 -12.20
CA HIS A 319 -18.07 -17.39 -12.92
C HIS A 319 -19.16 -16.51 -12.33
N GLY A 320 -19.13 -15.21 -12.65
CA GLY A 320 -20.22 -14.28 -12.34
C GLY A 320 -21.43 -14.47 -13.26
N ALA A 321 -22.48 -13.70 -13.00
CA ALA A 321 -23.68 -13.69 -13.84
C ALA A 321 -23.39 -13.33 -15.31
N ASP A 322 -24.31 -13.72 -16.20
CA ASP A 322 -24.29 -13.40 -17.63
C ASP A 322 -23.04 -13.89 -18.39
N LYS A 323 -22.56 -15.10 -18.06
CA LYS A 323 -21.44 -15.78 -18.73
C LYS A 323 -21.83 -17.16 -19.21
N THR A 324 -21.20 -17.58 -20.31
CA THR A 324 -21.45 -18.83 -21.04
C THR A 324 -20.09 -19.51 -21.32
N PRO A 325 -19.45 -20.11 -20.30
CA PRO A 325 -18.01 -20.41 -20.36
C PRO A 325 -17.61 -21.51 -21.35
N PHE A 326 -18.49 -22.48 -21.57
CA PHE A 326 -18.24 -23.61 -22.46
C PHE A 326 -18.92 -23.46 -23.82
N PHE A 327 -20.18 -23.00 -23.83
CA PHE A 327 -21.01 -22.90 -25.02
C PHE A 327 -22.16 -21.92 -24.85
N GLU A 328 -22.75 -21.56 -25.99
CA GLU A 328 -24.08 -20.95 -26.10
C GLU A 328 -24.95 -21.84 -27.00
N GLU A 329 -26.19 -22.10 -26.60
CA GLU A 329 -27.11 -22.93 -27.40
C GLU A 329 -27.38 -22.26 -28.77
N GLY A 330 -27.32 -23.04 -29.85
CA GLY A 330 -27.48 -22.54 -31.21
C GLY A 330 -26.25 -21.80 -31.76
N ILE A 331 -25.12 -21.86 -31.07
CA ILE A 331 -23.82 -21.38 -31.56
C ILE A 331 -22.88 -22.58 -31.78
N SER A 332 -22.01 -22.51 -32.79
CA SER A 332 -21.02 -23.55 -33.06
C SER A 332 -20.05 -23.70 -31.88
N ALA A 333 -19.69 -24.95 -31.56
CA ALA A 333 -18.73 -25.26 -30.50
C ALA A 333 -17.38 -24.55 -30.71
N SER A 334 -16.72 -24.18 -29.61
CA SER A 334 -15.32 -23.76 -29.65
C SER A 334 -14.41 -24.97 -29.93
N GLU A 335 -13.17 -24.73 -30.35
CA GLU A 335 -12.18 -25.81 -30.52
C GLU A 335 -11.96 -26.58 -29.20
N GLY A 336 -12.02 -25.88 -28.06
CA GLY A 336 -11.92 -26.50 -26.74
C GLY A 336 -13.07 -27.44 -26.43
N LEU A 337 -14.31 -27.05 -26.74
CA LEU A 337 -15.49 -27.89 -26.52
C LEU A 337 -15.55 -29.05 -27.52
N GLU A 338 -15.28 -28.80 -28.80
CA GLU A 338 -15.22 -29.83 -29.85
C GLU A 338 -14.31 -30.98 -29.43
N ARG A 339 -13.06 -30.69 -29.09
CA ARG A 339 -12.10 -31.74 -28.67
C ARG A 339 -12.49 -32.43 -27.37
N MET A 340 -13.16 -31.71 -26.48
CA MET A 340 -13.64 -32.32 -25.24
C MET A 340 -14.78 -33.28 -25.54
N ALA A 341 -15.75 -32.87 -26.35
CA ALA A 341 -16.94 -33.63 -26.69
C ALA A 341 -16.68 -34.80 -27.66
N GLU A 342 -15.69 -34.68 -28.54
CA GLU A 342 -15.35 -35.72 -29.52
C GLU A 342 -14.35 -36.76 -28.99
N ASP A 343 -13.29 -36.27 -28.35
CA ASP A 343 -12.13 -37.10 -28.04
C ASP A 343 -11.92 -37.29 -26.53
N GLY A 344 -12.69 -36.58 -25.70
CA GLY A 344 -12.41 -36.48 -24.28
C GLY A 344 -11.11 -35.73 -23.97
N ASN A 345 -10.65 -34.87 -24.90
CA ASN A 345 -9.43 -34.10 -24.76
C ASN A 345 -9.74 -32.68 -24.29
N ASN A 346 -9.61 -32.46 -22.99
CA ASN A 346 -9.89 -31.19 -22.33
C ASN A 346 -8.74 -30.17 -22.38
N ALA A 347 -7.61 -30.46 -23.00
CA ALA A 347 -6.40 -29.64 -22.86
C ALA A 347 -6.57 -28.20 -23.34
N ILE A 348 -7.30 -27.98 -24.45
CA ILE A 348 -7.55 -26.63 -24.98
C ILE A 348 -8.56 -25.90 -24.10
N ALA A 349 -9.68 -26.53 -23.76
CA ALA A 349 -10.69 -25.92 -22.89
C ALA A 349 -10.10 -25.51 -21.52
N VAL A 350 -9.28 -26.36 -20.90
CA VAL A 350 -8.61 -26.04 -19.63
C VAL A 350 -7.67 -24.85 -19.79
N MET A 351 -6.87 -24.81 -20.86
CA MET A 351 -5.98 -23.68 -21.14
C MET A 351 -6.75 -22.37 -21.31
N GLU A 352 -7.82 -22.37 -22.10
CA GLU A 352 -8.66 -21.19 -22.33
C GLU A 352 -9.32 -20.71 -21.03
N LEU A 353 -9.82 -21.63 -20.20
CA LEU A 353 -10.40 -21.29 -18.90
C LEU A 353 -9.35 -20.77 -17.92
N ASP A 354 -8.17 -21.38 -17.84
CA ASP A 354 -7.07 -20.95 -16.97
C ASP A 354 -6.60 -19.53 -17.32
N GLU A 355 -6.45 -19.24 -18.63
CA GLU A 355 -6.05 -17.92 -19.11
C GLU A 355 -7.09 -16.84 -18.77
N ASN A 356 -8.38 -17.21 -18.70
CA ASN A 356 -9.48 -16.29 -18.44
C ASN A 356 -10.01 -16.31 -17.00
N SER A 357 -9.44 -17.15 -16.13
CA SER A 357 -9.79 -17.23 -14.71
C SER A 357 -8.75 -16.54 -13.84
N GLY A 358 -9.18 -16.01 -12.70
CA GLY A 358 -8.31 -15.49 -11.66
C GLY A 358 -8.93 -14.36 -10.86
N TYR A 359 -8.19 -13.89 -9.87
CA TYR A 359 -8.63 -12.81 -8.99
C TYR A 359 -8.68 -11.46 -9.72
N VAL A 360 -9.82 -10.78 -9.57
CA VAL A 360 -10.04 -9.42 -10.08
C VAL A 360 -10.69 -8.61 -8.98
N SER A 361 -10.06 -7.50 -8.61
CA SER A 361 -10.54 -6.63 -7.55
C SER A 361 -10.48 -5.15 -7.96
N PRO A 362 -11.50 -4.34 -7.63
CA PRO A 362 -11.35 -2.90 -7.67
C PRO A 362 -10.54 -2.41 -6.47
N PHE A 363 -9.92 -1.23 -6.59
CA PHE A 363 -9.47 -0.47 -5.42
C PHE A 363 -10.49 0.61 -5.11
N ALA A 364 -10.88 0.70 -3.85
CA ALA A 364 -11.86 1.65 -3.40
C ALA A 364 -11.28 3.06 -3.22
N PRO A 365 -12.11 4.10 -3.07
CA PRO A 365 -11.65 5.39 -2.55
C PRO A 365 -10.82 5.22 -1.27
N GLY A 366 -9.82 6.09 -1.08
CA GLY A 366 -8.91 6.00 0.04
C GLY A 366 -8.55 7.35 0.65
N ALA A 367 -7.64 7.31 1.61
CA ALA A 367 -7.17 8.46 2.38
C ALA A 367 -5.64 8.52 2.39
N TYR A 368 -5.10 9.71 2.62
CA TYR A 368 -3.67 9.92 2.79
C TYR A 368 -3.39 10.94 3.90
N GLY A 369 -2.15 10.99 4.38
CA GLY A 369 -1.71 11.98 5.35
C GLY A 369 -0.22 12.25 5.25
N ILE A 370 0.18 13.45 5.65
CA ILE A 370 1.57 13.93 5.69
C ILE A 370 1.92 14.17 7.16
N ASN A 371 2.86 13.38 7.70
CA ASN A 371 3.13 13.29 9.14
C ASN A 371 1.89 13.00 10.01
N ASN A 372 0.87 12.40 9.41
CA ASN A 372 -0.35 11.99 10.07
C ASN A 372 -0.76 10.64 9.47
N PRO A 373 -0.41 9.51 10.10
CA PRO A 373 -0.62 8.19 9.52
C PRO A 373 -2.12 7.90 9.32
N VAL A 374 -2.46 7.23 8.22
CA VAL A 374 -3.84 6.74 7.98
C VAL A 374 -4.16 5.58 8.91
N PHE A 375 -3.15 4.74 9.19
CA PHE A 375 -3.15 3.64 10.14
C PHE A 375 -1.75 3.48 10.74
N GLU A 376 -1.65 2.77 11.87
CA GLU A 376 -0.38 2.45 12.54
C GLU A 376 -0.33 0.95 12.80
N GLU A 377 0.74 0.28 12.35
CA GLU A 377 0.92 -1.16 12.59
C GLU A 377 1.05 -1.46 14.09
N GLY A 378 0.43 -2.56 14.54
CA GLY A 378 0.43 -2.99 15.94
C GLY A 378 -0.48 -2.17 16.85
N MET A 379 -1.30 -1.29 16.28
CA MET A 379 -2.33 -0.53 16.99
C MET A 379 -3.72 -1.03 16.63
N ALA A 380 -4.68 -0.81 17.53
CA ALA A 380 -6.08 -1.10 17.21
C ALA A 380 -6.59 -0.10 16.15
N SER A 381 -7.44 -0.56 15.25
CA SER A 381 -8.07 0.28 14.25
C SER A 381 -8.83 1.45 14.87
N THR A 382 -8.73 2.60 14.22
CA THR A 382 -9.58 3.76 14.54
C THR A 382 -10.92 3.61 13.84
N GLU A 383 -11.98 4.23 14.37
CA GLU A 383 -13.30 4.25 13.71
C GLU A 383 -13.23 4.74 12.25
N ALA A 384 -12.29 5.66 11.93
CA ALA A 384 -12.10 6.16 10.58
C ALA A 384 -11.39 5.14 9.67
N PHE A 385 -10.44 4.37 10.22
CA PHE A 385 -9.69 3.37 9.47
C PHE A 385 -10.53 2.12 9.23
N GLU A 386 -11.28 1.66 10.23
CA GLU A 386 -12.27 0.58 10.12
C GLU A 386 -13.26 0.86 9.00
N ALA A 387 -13.90 2.04 9.00
CA ALA A 387 -14.81 2.44 7.92
C ALA A 387 -14.11 2.55 6.54
N LEU A 388 -12.82 2.88 6.48
CA LEU A 388 -12.08 2.88 5.22
C LEU A 388 -11.81 1.45 4.73
N ALA A 389 -11.40 0.58 5.64
CA ALA A 389 -10.95 -0.78 5.38
C ALA A 389 -12.11 -1.74 5.06
N GLU A 390 -13.25 -1.61 5.75
CA GLU A 390 -14.41 -2.49 5.59
C GLU A 390 -15.42 -1.97 4.56
N ASP A 391 -15.62 -0.65 4.54
CA ASP A 391 -16.74 -0.04 3.83
C ASP A 391 -16.34 0.85 2.66
N ALA A 392 -15.04 0.90 2.34
CA ALA A 392 -14.51 1.80 1.33
C ALA A 392 -14.87 3.28 1.61
N ASN A 393 -14.97 3.67 2.87
CA ASN A 393 -15.46 4.98 3.30
C ASN A 393 -14.36 5.84 3.93
N PRO A 394 -13.66 6.68 3.15
CA PRO A 394 -12.59 7.53 3.66
C PRO A 394 -13.09 8.83 4.33
N SER A 395 -14.39 9.00 4.58
CA SER A 395 -14.95 10.30 5.03
C SER A 395 -14.51 10.76 6.42
N GLY A 396 -13.89 9.88 7.21
CA GLY A 396 -13.28 10.22 8.50
C GLY A 396 -11.96 11.00 8.40
N TYR A 397 -11.37 11.10 7.21
CA TYR A 397 -10.06 11.73 6.99
C TYR A 397 -10.18 13.13 6.37
N GLU A 398 -9.20 14.00 6.68
CA GLU A 398 -9.10 15.34 6.09
C GLU A 398 -8.74 15.29 4.60
N ASN A 399 -7.83 14.37 4.24
CA ASN A 399 -7.24 14.24 2.93
C ASN A 399 -7.66 12.90 2.31
N ILE A 400 -8.43 12.96 1.22
CA ILE A 400 -8.98 11.77 0.55
C ILE A 400 -8.70 11.81 -0.95
N PHE A 401 -8.61 10.63 -1.56
CA PHE A 401 -8.68 10.44 -3.01
C PHE A 401 -9.84 9.50 -3.31
N ASN A 402 -10.82 9.97 -4.08
CA ASN A 402 -12.05 9.21 -4.28
C ASN A 402 -12.58 9.23 -5.71
N THR A 403 -11.98 10.01 -6.61
CA THR A 403 -12.45 10.20 -7.97
C THR A 403 -11.39 9.68 -8.94
N PRO A 404 -11.69 8.62 -9.72
CA PRO A 404 -10.75 8.12 -10.72
C PRO A 404 -10.34 9.20 -11.73
N VAL A 405 -9.12 9.10 -12.25
CA VAL A 405 -8.61 10.02 -13.27
C VAL A 405 -9.52 9.96 -14.50
N GLY A 406 -10.10 11.11 -14.87
CA GLY A 406 -11.03 11.23 -16.00
C GLY A 406 -12.50 10.92 -15.67
N ALA A 407 -12.83 10.48 -14.45
CA ALA A 407 -14.20 10.29 -14.00
C ALA A 407 -14.90 11.61 -13.64
N ALA A 408 -16.23 11.60 -13.65
CA ALA A 408 -17.06 12.77 -13.35
C ALA A 408 -17.44 12.89 -11.86
N GLY A 409 -17.11 11.89 -11.04
CA GLY A 409 -17.42 11.86 -9.62
C GLY A 409 -16.81 10.66 -8.91
N PRO A 410 -17.04 10.52 -7.59
CA PRO A 410 -16.38 9.51 -6.79
C PRO A 410 -16.74 8.08 -7.20
N GLY A 411 -15.78 7.16 -7.04
CA GLY A 411 -15.95 5.74 -7.30
C GLY A 411 -14.64 4.96 -7.19
N PRO A 412 -14.71 3.62 -7.20
CA PRO A 412 -13.53 2.77 -7.23
C PRO A 412 -12.79 2.85 -8.56
N ILE A 413 -11.54 2.39 -8.59
CA ILE A 413 -10.77 2.14 -9.81
C ILE A 413 -10.81 0.65 -10.15
N PHE A 414 -11.22 0.33 -11.38
CA PHE A 414 -11.18 -1.02 -11.92
C PHE A 414 -9.85 -1.27 -12.64
N PRO A 415 -9.53 -2.52 -13.04
CA PRO A 415 -8.34 -2.79 -13.85
C PRO A 415 -8.13 -1.81 -15.01
N GLY A 416 -6.99 -1.12 -15.00
CA GLY A 416 -6.62 -0.09 -15.99
C GLY A 416 -6.97 1.35 -15.61
N ASP A 417 -7.76 1.58 -14.55
CA ASP A 417 -8.06 2.90 -14.02
C ASP A 417 -7.02 3.33 -12.95
N SER A 418 -7.03 4.62 -12.59
CA SER A 418 -6.13 5.16 -11.58
C SER A 418 -6.74 6.28 -10.73
N PHE A 419 -6.20 6.45 -9.52
CA PHE A 419 -6.35 7.66 -8.71
C PHE A 419 -5.10 8.54 -8.85
N SER A 420 -5.27 9.85 -8.64
CA SER A 420 -4.15 10.78 -8.52
C SER A 420 -4.49 11.94 -7.59
N PHE A 421 -3.53 12.36 -6.78
CA PHE A 421 -3.64 13.48 -5.86
C PHE A 421 -2.30 14.21 -5.70
N GLU A 422 -2.38 15.48 -5.30
CA GLU A 422 -1.22 16.37 -5.14
C GLU A 422 -1.16 16.93 -3.72
N PHE A 423 0.05 17.13 -3.20
CA PHE A 423 0.30 17.82 -1.94
C PHE A 423 1.68 18.48 -1.94
N THR A 424 1.95 19.31 -0.94
CA THR A 424 3.28 19.87 -0.68
C THR A 424 3.79 19.31 0.63
N ALA A 425 5.09 19.01 0.69
CA ALA A 425 5.74 18.49 1.87
C ALA A 425 7.14 19.09 2.03
N GLU A 426 7.68 19.00 3.23
CA GLU A 426 9.02 19.43 3.61
C GLU A 426 9.94 18.24 3.94
N ASN A 427 11.25 18.46 3.92
CA ASN A 427 12.21 17.42 4.29
C ASN A 427 12.01 17.01 5.75
N GLY A 428 11.84 15.70 5.96
CA GLY A 428 11.40 15.11 7.23
C GLY A 428 9.97 14.57 7.18
N ASP A 429 9.16 15.03 6.22
CA ASP A 429 7.78 14.59 6.10
C ASP A 429 7.68 13.14 5.57
N MET A 430 6.70 12.42 6.11
CA MET A 430 6.33 11.07 5.69
C MET A 430 4.91 11.04 5.11
N LEU A 431 4.75 10.36 3.98
CA LEU A 431 3.46 10.07 3.36
C LEU A 431 2.92 8.74 3.89
N SER A 432 1.71 8.74 4.42
CA SER A 432 0.90 7.53 4.63
C SER A 432 -0.32 7.56 3.72
N PHE A 433 -0.73 6.41 3.22
CA PHE A 433 -2.02 6.27 2.53
C PHE A 433 -2.54 4.83 2.63
N ALA A 434 -3.86 4.67 2.48
CA ALA A 434 -4.50 3.36 2.38
C ALA A 434 -5.68 3.40 1.41
N SER A 435 -5.90 2.27 0.75
CA SER A 435 -7.04 2.02 -0.13
C SER A 435 -7.53 0.59 0.06
N MET A 436 -8.81 0.41 0.35
CA MET A 436 -9.41 -0.93 0.47
C MET A 436 -9.25 -1.71 -0.84
N LEU A 437 -8.90 -2.98 -0.69
CA LEU A 437 -8.95 -3.98 -1.76
C LEU A 437 -10.39 -4.50 -1.85
N GLY A 438 -11.17 -4.11 -2.86
CA GLY A 438 -12.62 -4.31 -2.82
C GLY A 438 -13.14 -5.75 -2.85
N GLN A 439 -12.28 -6.76 -2.95
CA GLN A 439 -12.63 -8.18 -2.85
C GLN A 439 -11.97 -8.83 -1.62
N SER A 440 -11.73 -8.05 -0.57
CA SER A 440 -11.52 -8.50 0.81
C SER A 440 -12.65 -7.93 1.69
N ASN A 441 -12.71 -8.39 2.94
CA ASN A 441 -13.62 -7.85 3.94
C ASN A 441 -12.99 -6.60 4.58
N ASP A 442 -11.71 -6.63 4.94
CA ASP A 442 -11.08 -5.52 5.66
C ASP A 442 -9.61 -5.27 5.28
N TRP A 443 -9.10 -5.90 4.22
CA TRP A 443 -7.75 -5.60 3.73
C TRP A 443 -7.64 -4.27 2.99
N VAL A 444 -6.53 -3.57 3.24
CA VAL A 444 -6.10 -2.38 2.51
C VAL A 444 -4.75 -2.61 1.84
N VAL A 445 -4.52 -1.93 0.72
CA VAL A 445 -3.17 -1.72 0.18
C VAL A 445 -2.72 -0.31 0.54
N GLY A 446 -1.52 -0.20 1.10
CA GLY A 446 -1.03 1.09 1.56
C GLY A 446 0.34 1.04 2.22
N THR A 447 0.62 2.09 2.98
CA THR A 447 1.84 2.27 3.77
C THR A 447 1.54 3.18 4.97
N GLU A 448 2.12 2.84 6.13
CA GLU A 448 2.06 3.70 7.32
C GLU A 448 3.02 4.91 7.22
N GLY A 449 4.00 4.88 6.30
CA GLY A 449 4.94 5.97 6.13
C GLY A 449 6.06 5.74 5.10
N ILE A 450 6.12 6.62 4.10
CA ILE A 450 7.23 6.73 3.13
C ILE A 450 7.87 8.11 3.26
N ALA A 451 9.19 8.16 3.44
CA ALA A 451 9.93 9.40 3.49
C ALA A 451 9.91 10.12 2.13
N LEU A 452 9.56 11.40 2.11
CA LEU A 452 9.39 12.16 0.85
C LEU A 452 10.69 12.80 0.34
N PHE A 453 11.74 12.78 1.16
CA PHE A 453 13.05 13.35 0.87
C PHE A 453 14.15 12.37 1.29
N GLU A 454 15.19 12.26 0.46
CA GLU A 454 16.42 11.55 0.79
C GLU A 454 17.57 12.56 0.81
N ASN A 455 18.21 12.73 1.98
CA ASN A 455 19.31 13.70 2.19
C ASN A 455 18.94 15.13 1.73
N GLY A 456 17.71 15.58 2.00
CA GLY A 456 17.22 16.91 1.61
C GLY A 456 16.82 17.06 0.12
N THR A 457 16.86 15.97 -0.65
CA THR A 457 16.41 15.96 -2.05
C THR A 457 15.06 15.24 -2.15
N PRO A 458 14.03 15.83 -2.77
CA PRO A 458 12.72 15.19 -2.87
C PRO A 458 12.79 13.95 -3.78
N ILE A 459 12.09 12.88 -3.39
CA ILE A 459 12.12 11.60 -4.12
C ILE A 459 11.12 11.57 -5.28
N SER A 460 11.41 10.79 -6.32
CA SER A 460 10.48 10.48 -7.41
C SER A 460 10.78 9.10 -7.96
N GLY A 461 9.74 8.33 -8.26
CA GLY A 461 9.88 6.97 -8.77
C GLY A 461 8.68 6.09 -8.45
N ASP A 462 8.81 4.82 -8.85
CA ASP A 462 7.89 3.75 -8.50
C ASP A 462 8.18 3.30 -7.07
N ILE A 463 7.16 3.34 -6.21
CA ILE A 463 7.22 2.97 -4.78
C ILE A 463 6.38 1.71 -4.49
N THR A 464 5.97 0.98 -5.52
CA THR A 464 5.04 -0.17 -5.39
C THR A 464 5.55 -1.22 -4.40
N LEU A 465 6.87 -1.44 -4.35
CA LEU A 465 7.49 -2.42 -3.46
C LEU A 465 7.71 -1.91 -2.03
N GLU A 466 7.34 -0.66 -1.74
CA GLU A 466 7.29 -0.10 -0.38
C GLU A 466 5.89 -0.22 0.23
N LEU A 467 4.96 -0.84 -0.50
CA LEU A 467 3.59 -1.08 -0.06
C LEU A 467 3.41 -2.54 0.36
N SER A 468 2.48 -2.73 1.28
CA SER A 468 2.01 -4.05 1.69
C SER A 468 0.48 -4.11 1.67
N ILE A 469 -0.04 -5.34 1.75
CA ILE A 469 -1.43 -5.57 2.13
C ILE A 469 -1.46 -5.57 3.66
N TYR A 470 -2.38 -4.82 4.23
CA TYR A 470 -2.61 -4.79 5.67
C TYR A 470 -4.02 -5.26 5.96
N ASP A 471 -4.15 -6.09 6.99
CA ASP A 471 -5.39 -6.41 7.67
C ASP A 471 -5.62 -5.31 8.74
N SER A 472 -6.85 -4.76 8.81
CA SER A 472 -7.21 -3.77 9.84
C SER A 472 -7.40 -4.39 11.22
N GLY A 473 -7.48 -5.72 11.31
CA GLY A 473 -7.66 -6.49 12.53
C GLY A 473 -9.06 -6.33 13.12
N THR A 474 -10.05 -6.01 12.29
CA THR A 474 -11.40 -5.70 12.73
C THR A 474 -12.35 -6.85 12.42
N GLU A 475 -12.17 -7.54 11.30
CA GLU A 475 -12.97 -8.70 10.91
C GLU A 475 -12.13 -9.94 10.62
N VAL A 476 -12.72 -11.11 10.87
CA VAL A 476 -12.09 -12.39 10.52
C VAL A 476 -12.07 -12.54 9.01
N ASP A 477 -10.88 -12.66 8.46
CA ASP A 477 -10.62 -12.89 7.04
C ASP A 477 -11.56 -13.87 6.36
N GLN A 478 -12.04 -13.44 5.19
CA GLN A 478 -12.80 -14.27 4.27
C GLN A 478 -12.06 -14.47 2.95
N TYR A 479 -12.29 -15.61 2.30
CA TYR A 479 -11.61 -15.94 1.04
C TYR A 479 -11.79 -14.81 -0.01
N PRO A 480 -10.69 -14.18 -0.49
CA PRO A 480 -10.78 -13.01 -1.35
C PRO A 480 -11.60 -13.26 -2.62
N GLY A 481 -12.64 -12.46 -2.82
CA GLY A 481 -13.57 -12.55 -3.94
C GLY A 481 -14.76 -13.51 -3.76
N ALA A 482 -14.82 -14.26 -2.65
CA ALA A 482 -15.91 -15.18 -2.35
C ALA A 482 -16.62 -14.89 -1.02
N GLY A 483 -15.99 -14.18 -0.10
CA GLY A 483 -16.58 -13.84 1.20
C GLY A 483 -17.92 -13.12 1.09
N ALA A 484 -18.88 -13.49 1.96
CA ALA A 484 -20.23 -12.93 2.00
C ALA A 484 -20.26 -11.51 2.58
N ASP A 485 -19.26 -11.18 3.39
CA ASP A 485 -19.15 -9.96 4.18
C ASP A 485 -18.18 -8.95 3.54
N GLN A 486 -17.67 -9.27 2.35
CA GLN A 486 -16.83 -8.35 1.58
C GLN A 486 -17.67 -7.20 1.01
N ALA A 487 -17.13 -5.98 0.93
CA ALA A 487 -17.86 -4.77 0.55
C ALA A 487 -18.83 -4.89 -0.65
N PRO A 488 -18.53 -5.62 -1.74
CA PRO A 488 -19.46 -5.77 -2.86
C PRO A 488 -20.69 -6.64 -2.57
N ARG A 489 -20.64 -7.46 -1.51
CA ARG A 489 -21.64 -8.50 -1.17
C ARG A 489 -22.24 -8.34 0.23
N GLN A 490 -21.64 -7.52 1.08
CA GLN A 490 -22.12 -7.33 2.45
C GLN A 490 -23.54 -6.78 2.52
N SER A 491 -24.23 -7.13 3.61
CA SER A 491 -25.63 -6.76 3.83
C SER A 491 -25.81 -5.28 4.21
N GLY A 492 -24.73 -4.64 4.66
CA GLY A 492 -24.63 -3.24 5.04
C GLY A 492 -23.25 -2.97 5.67
N PRO A 493 -22.99 -1.74 6.13
CA PRO A 493 -21.78 -1.38 6.88
C PRO A 493 -21.50 -2.29 8.08
N ASP A 494 -20.22 -2.41 8.43
CA ASP A 494 -19.71 -3.13 9.62
C ASP A 494 -20.30 -4.56 9.71
N THR A 495 -20.32 -5.30 8.59
CA THR A 495 -20.86 -6.66 8.54
C THR A 495 -19.73 -7.66 8.46
N GLY A 496 -19.57 -8.48 9.51
CA GLY A 496 -18.61 -9.58 9.54
C GLY A 496 -18.46 -10.16 10.93
N ALA A 497 -17.61 -11.18 11.09
CA ALA A 497 -17.27 -11.71 12.40
C ALA A 497 -16.10 -10.91 12.96
N GLU A 498 -16.26 -10.28 14.13
CA GLU A 498 -15.19 -9.47 14.73
C GLU A 498 -13.91 -10.29 15.02
N GLU A 499 -12.76 -9.76 14.62
CA GLU A 499 -11.45 -10.32 14.97
C GLU A 499 -10.92 -9.77 16.31
N ASN A 500 -11.23 -8.51 16.62
CA ASN A 500 -10.68 -7.76 17.77
C ASN A 500 -9.14 -7.79 17.82
N GLY A 501 -8.51 -7.74 16.65
CA GLY A 501 -7.08 -7.75 16.43
C GLY A 501 -6.44 -6.36 16.46
N LEU A 502 -5.28 -6.27 15.81
CA LEU A 502 -4.50 -5.04 15.63
C LEU A 502 -4.19 -4.95 14.14
N VAL A 503 -4.02 -3.72 13.64
CA VAL A 503 -3.57 -3.53 12.26
C VAL A 503 -2.23 -4.22 12.06
N ALA A 504 -2.13 -5.07 11.04
CA ALA A 504 -0.95 -5.89 10.77
C ALA A 504 -0.74 -6.08 9.27
N GLU A 505 0.52 -6.25 8.85
CA GLU A 505 0.81 -6.71 7.50
C GLU A 505 0.23 -8.12 7.31
N GLU A 506 -0.52 -8.33 6.23
CA GLU A 506 -1.20 -9.59 5.94
C GLU A 506 -0.19 -10.64 5.44
N THR A 507 -0.08 -11.77 6.14
CA THR A 507 0.95 -12.79 5.90
C THR A 507 0.40 -14.15 5.45
N GLU A 508 -0.90 -14.37 5.60
CA GLU A 508 -1.68 -15.52 5.18
C GLU A 508 -2.53 -15.22 3.92
N ILE A 509 -1.97 -14.42 3.01
CA ILE A 509 -2.58 -14.09 1.71
C ILE A 509 -2.94 -15.36 0.94
N ALA A 510 -4.22 -15.50 0.57
CA ALA A 510 -4.71 -16.63 -0.20
C ALA A 510 -4.05 -16.74 -1.59
N ASP A 511 -3.79 -17.97 -2.04
CA ASP A 511 -3.06 -18.27 -3.31
C ASP A 511 -3.69 -17.65 -4.58
N ASN A 512 -4.97 -17.27 -4.54
CA ASN A 512 -5.63 -16.61 -5.67
C ASN A 512 -5.27 -15.13 -5.81
N VAL A 513 -4.80 -14.48 -4.74
CA VAL A 513 -4.44 -13.06 -4.75
C VAL A 513 -3.02 -12.88 -5.34
N PRO A 514 -2.85 -12.10 -6.43
CA PRO A 514 -1.54 -11.82 -7.01
C PRO A 514 -0.59 -11.08 -6.06
N SER A 515 0.71 -11.12 -6.34
CA SER A 515 1.68 -10.26 -5.65
C SER A 515 1.37 -8.77 -5.84
N ILE A 516 1.82 -7.93 -4.90
CA ILE A 516 1.53 -6.49 -4.87
C ILE A 516 1.80 -5.78 -6.20
N GLU A 517 2.87 -6.15 -6.91
CA GLU A 517 3.27 -5.57 -8.21
C GLU A 517 2.33 -5.92 -9.38
N HIS A 518 1.49 -6.95 -9.20
CA HIS A 518 0.42 -7.35 -10.13
C HIS A 518 -0.96 -6.87 -9.67
N LEU A 519 -1.06 -6.31 -8.46
CA LEU A 519 -2.28 -5.68 -7.95
C LEU A 519 -2.31 -4.19 -8.29
N VAL A 520 -1.27 -3.47 -7.89
CA VAL A 520 -1.20 -2.01 -7.97
C VAL A 520 0.14 -1.57 -8.54
N ARG A 521 0.16 -0.39 -9.16
CA ARG A 521 1.39 0.39 -9.34
C ARG A 521 1.22 1.75 -8.70
N VAL A 522 2.16 2.15 -7.85
CA VAL A 522 2.15 3.47 -7.22
C VAL A 522 3.43 4.24 -7.56
N THR A 523 3.25 5.45 -8.08
CA THR A 523 4.35 6.33 -8.46
C THR A 523 4.25 7.67 -7.73
N ILE A 524 5.38 8.14 -7.20
CA ILE A 524 5.54 9.50 -6.68
C ILE A 524 6.32 10.33 -7.70
N THR A 525 5.83 11.53 -8.03
CA THR A 525 6.51 12.47 -8.94
C THR A 525 6.63 13.84 -8.29
N VAL A 526 7.81 14.45 -8.34
CA VAL A 526 8.04 15.84 -7.95
C VAL A 526 7.64 16.79 -9.08
N ASN A 527 6.85 17.81 -8.74
CA ASN A 527 6.27 18.77 -9.68
C ASN A 527 7.17 19.98 -9.98
#